data_AF-A0AAD4L7D9-F1
#
_entry.id   AF-A0AAD4L7D9-F1
#
_cell.length_a   1.000
_cell.length_b   1.000
_cell.length_c   1.000
_cell.angle_alpha   90.00
_cell.angle_beta   90.00
_cell.angle_gamma   90.00
#
_symmetry.space_group_name_H-M   'P 1'
#
loop_
_entity.id
_entity.type
_entity.pdbx_description
1 polymer ?
#
loop_
_entity_poly.entity_id
_entity_poly.type
_entity_poly.pdbx_seq_one_letter_code
_entity_poly.pdbx_strand_id
1 'polypeptide(L)'
;MGFDSTEIRFRSIATWICPSSVLSIPENEATPMILLLVANADVPARLEKHLGSPENSWRMTRIQNSPSWIYLDLAHVLGHWSDVWLRVQRALIYRDAQTHGKIQGPPVLQFTRQLHRDNANIIVLQENLRLHIAALERFEQFVKRSQQWEPKLVAEDHQDELNERIENLLGSLRNYQETSNVVLQQWKTLLSLVGTEQPKPERIAAHIDA
;
A
#
# COMPACT_ATOMS: atom_id res chain seq x y z
N MET A 1 -32.04 -0.70 29.67
CA MET A 1 -30.65 -0.58 29.19
C MET A 1 -30.05 -1.97 29.23
N GLY A 2 -30.17 -2.72 28.13
CA GLY A 2 -29.56 -4.04 28.01
C GLY A 2 -28.11 -3.86 27.60
N PHE A 3 -27.18 -4.46 28.35
CA PHE A 3 -25.82 -4.65 27.87
C PHE A 3 -25.91 -5.73 26.79
N ASP A 4 -25.92 -5.28 25.53
CA ASP A 4 -25.79 -6.15 24.37
C ASP A 4 -24.59 -7.08 24.56
N SER A 5 -24.81 -8.35 24.27
CA SER A 5 -23.85 -9.43 24.31
C SER A 5 -22.52 -9.01 23.66
N THR A 6 -21.49 -8.86 24.48
CA THR A 6 -20.12 -8.70 24.02
C THR A 6 -19.67 -9.99 23.35
N GLU A 7 -19.83 -10.05 22.03
CA GLU A 7 -19.32 -11.12 21.19
C GLU A 7 -17.78 -11.18 21.35
N ILE A 8 -17.30 -12.20 22.07
CA ILE A 8 -15.86 -12.45 22.24
C ILE A 8 -15.34 -12.93 20.87
N ARG A 9 -14.70 -12.03 20.13
CA ARG A 9 -14.03 -12.35 18.87
C ARG A 9 -12.57 -12.69 19.13
N PHE A 10 -12.21 -13.95 18.90
CA PHE A 10 -10.82 -14.38 18.84
C PHE A 10 -10.17 -13.76 17.60
N ARG A 11 -9.17 -12.90 17.78
CA ARG A 11 -8.34 -12.37 16.70
C ARG A 11 -6.97 -13.04 16.77
N SER A 12 -6.48 -13.53 15.63
CA SER A 12 -5.08 -13.95 15.55
C SER A 12 -4.19 -12.73 15.81
N ILE A 13 -3.38 -12.79 16.86
CA ILE A 13 -2.46 -11.70 17.26
C ILE A 13 -1.08 -11.90 16.61
N ALA A 14 -0.75 -13.15 16.25
CA ALA A 14 0.52 -13.54 15.69
C ALA A 14 0.33 -14.77 14.79
N THR A 15 1.09 -14.83 13.70
CA THR A 15 1.20 -16.05 12.89
C THR A 15 2.62 -16.57 13.00
N TRP A 16 2.75 -17.81 13.48
CA TRP A 16 4.02 -18.50 13.50
C TRP A 16 4.19 -19.26 12.18
N ILE A 17 5.18 -18.86 11.39
CA ILE A 17 5.56 -19.56 10.17
C ILE A 17 6.89 -20.25 10.46
N CYS A 18 6.91 -21.58 10.50
CA CYS A 18 8.13 -22.36 10.62
C CYS A 18 8.09 -23.57 9.67
N PRO A 19 9.25 -24.04 9.18
CA PRO A 19 9.34 -25.35 8.54
C PRO A 19 8.81 -26.45 9.48
N SER A 20 8.11 -27.44 8.96
CA SER A 20 7.59 -28.56 9.77
C SER A 20 8.70 -29.32 10.52
N SER A 21 9.93 -29.29 10.01
CA SER A 21 11.11 -29.85 10.67
C SER A 21 11.38 -29.21 12.03
N VAL A 22 11.04 -27.94 12.26
CA VAL A 22 11.24 -27.22 13.53
C VAL A 22 10.44 -27.84 14.68
N LEU A 23 9.31 -28.48 14.39
CA LEU A 23 8.52 -29.21 15.39
C LEU A 23 9.19 -30.52 15.85
N SER A 24 10.25 -30.95 15.15
CA SER A 24 10.96 -32.21 15.39
C SER A 24 12.37 -32.03 15.97
N ILE A 25 12.82 -30.78 16.15
CA ILE A 25 14.17 -30.48 16.64
C ILE A 25 14.18 -30.60 18.18
N PRO A 26 15.12 -31.35 18.77
CA PRO A 26 15.28 -31.42 20.23
C PRO A 26 15.62 -30.03 20.80
N GLU A 27 15.13 -29.73 22.02
CA GLU A 27 15.16 -28.41 22.70
C GLU A 27 16.54 -27.68 22.78
N ASN A 28 17.63 -28.32 22.37
CA ASN A 28 18.99 -27.81 22.52
C ASN A 28 19.55 -27.02 21.33
N GLU A 29 18.86 -26.94 20.18
CA GLU A 29 19.32 -26.12 19.04
C GLU A 29 18.52 -24.83 18.91
N ALA A 30 19.15 -23.71 19.28
CA ALA A 30 18.60 -22.37 19.12
C ALA A 30 18.39 -22.06 17.63
N THR A 31 17.19 -22.31 17.13
CA THR A 31 16.82 -22.03 15.74
C THR A 31 16.41 -20.55 15.64
N PRO A 32 17.01 -19.74 14.74
CA PRO A 32 16.63 -18.35 14.57
C PRO A 32 15.15 -18.26 14.16
N MET A 33 14.37 -17.54 14.95
CA MET A 33 12.93 -17.38 14.77
C MET A 33 12.59 -15.94 14.39
N ILE A 34 11.74 -15.78 13.38
CA ILE A 34 11.21 -14.49 12.96
C ILE A 34 9.73 -14.45 13.33
N LEU A 35 9.40 -13.57 14.27
CA LEU A 35 8.03 -13.36 14.72
C LEU A 35 7.43 -12.16 13.98
N LEU A 36 6.40 -12.41 13.17
CA LEU A 36 5.64 -11.34 12.52
C LEU A 36 4.34 -11.10 13.29
N LEU A 37 4.22 -9.92 13.89
CA LEU A 37 3.01 -9.47 14.59
C LEU A 37 2.23 -8.55 13.65
N VAL A 38 1.02 -8.96 13.27
CA VAL A 38 0.19 -8.20 12.32
C VAL A 38 -1.21 -7.99 12.86
N ALA A 39 -1.67 -6.73 12.84
CA ALA A 39 -3.00 -6.37 13.32
C ALA A 39 -4.14 -6.76 12.36
N ASN A 40 -3.83 -6.99 11.08
CA ASN A 40 -4.80 -7.32 10.06
C ASN A 40 -4.91 -8.84 9.88
N ALA A 41 -6.10 -9.39 10.12
CA ALA A 41 -6.41 -10.81 10.03
C ALA A 41 -6.27 -11.40 8.60
N ASP A 42 -6.30 -10.56 7.56
CA ASP A 42 -6.13 -11.00 6.17
C ASP A 42 -4.66 -11.22 5.82
N VAL A 43 -3.73 -10.58 6.53
CA VAL A 43 -2.30 -10.65 6.21
C VAL A 43 -1.74 -12.07 6.34
N PRO A 44 -2.04 -12.84 7.41
CA PRO A 44 -1.62 -14.24 7.50
C PRO A 44 -1.99 -15.07 6.27
N ALA A 45 -3.25 -15.02 5.82
CA ALA A 45 -3.71 -15.78 4.66
C ALA A 45 -3.00 -15.35 3.37
N ARG A 46 -2.71 -14.05 3.23
CA ARG A 46 -1.94 -13.53 2.08
C ARG A 46 -0.49 -14.00 2.11
N LEU A 47 0.13 -14.00 3.28
CA LEU A 47 1.50 -14.49 3.46
C LEU A 47 1.58 -16.00 3.23
N GLU A 48 0.62 -16.77 3.74
CA GLU A 48 0.54 -18.21 3.50
C GLU A 48 0.37 -18.51 2.02
N LYS A 49 -0.52 -17.80 1.32
CA LYS A 49 -0.64 -17.93 -0.14
C LYS A 49 0.65 -17.58 -0.87
N HIS A 50 1.37 -16.56 -0.39
CA HIS A 50 2.59 -16.06 -1.03
C HIS A 50 3.82 -16.93 -0.76
N LEU A 51 3.99 -17.43 0.45
CA LEU A 51 5.18 -18.13 0.93
C LEU A 51 4.98 -19.66 1.06
N GLY A 52 3.76 -20.10 1.36
CA GLY A 52 3.43 -21.49 1.70
C GLY A 52 2.78 -22.30 0.56
N SER A 53 2.45 -21.68 -0.58
CA SER A 53 1.94 -22.43 -1.75
C SER A 53 3.00 -23.42 -2.25
N PRO A 54 2.64 -24.66 -2.65
CA PRO A 54 3.59 -25.61 -3.24
C PRO A 54 4.39 -25.04 -4.42
N GLU A 55 3.75 -24.17 -5.20
CA GLU A 55 4.35 -23.45 -6.35
C GLU A 55 5.41 -22.41 -5.93
N ASN A 56 5.40 -22.00 -4.66
CA ASN A 56 6.26 -20.97 -4.09
C ASN A 56 7.31 -21.53 -3.11
N SER A 57 7.50 -22.86 -3.06
CA SER A 57 8.46 -23.51 -2.16
C SER A 57 9.88 -22.96 -2.29
N TRP A 58 10.29 -22.57 -3.50
CA TRP A 58 11.58 -21.93 -3.78
C TRP A 58 11.81 -20.62 -3.00
N ARG A 59 10.74 -19.87 -2.66
CA ARG A 59 10.86 -18.63 -1.86
C ARG A 59 11.32 -18.92 -0.45
N MET A 60 10.88 -20.03 0.13
CA MET A 60 11.30 -20.45 1.47
C MET A 60 12.79 -20.81 1.47
N THR A 61 13.24 -21.56 0.47
CA THR A 61 14.67 -21.87 0.27
C THR A 61 15.50 -20.59 0.14
N ARG A 62 15.00 -19.61 -0.63
CA ARG A 62 15.65 -18.31 -0.81
C ARG A 62 15.73 -17.51 0.49
N ILE A 63 14.66 -17.49 1.29
CA ILE A 63 14.65 -16.83 2.61
C ILE A 63 15.62 -17.50 3.58
N GLN A 64 15.73 -18.83 3.55
CA GLN A 64 16.69 -19.58 4.37
C GLN A 64 18.14 -19.23 4.02
N ASN A 65 18.42 -19.03 2.73
CA ASN A 65 19.76 -18.64 2.26
C ASN A 65 20.06 -17.15 2.47
N SER A 66 19.05 -16.29 2.40
CA SER A 66 19.21 -14.84 2.58
C SER A 66 17.96 -14.25 3.23
N PRO A 67 17.98 -14.01 4.55
CA PRO A 67 16.84 -13.46 5.30
C PRO A 67 16.39 -12.07 4.82
N SER A 68 17.26 -11.33 4.10
CA SER A 68 16.94 -10.03 3.50
C SER A 68 15.72 -10.10 2.57
N TRP A 69 15.46 -11.25 1.94
CA TRP A 69 14.28 -11.45 1.10
C TRP A 69 12.95 -11.26 1.82
N ILE A 70 12.92 -11.45 3.14
CA ILE A 70 11.71 -11.24 3.94
C ILE A 70 11.20 -9.82 3.80
N TYR A 71 12.09 -8.82 3.80
CA TYR A 71 11.67 -7.44 3.64
C TYR A 71 10.98 -7.21 2.29
N LEU A 72 11.52 -7.78 1.21
CA LEU A 72 10.96 -7.63 -0.14
C LEU A 72 9.63 -8.37 -0.30
N ASP A 73 9.52 -9.59 0.24
CA ASP A 73 8.28 -10.36 0.20
C ASP A 73 7.19 -9.67 1.03
N LEU A 74 7.52 -9.13 2.21
CA LEU A 74 6.60 -8.33 3.01
C LEU A 74 6.21 -7.03 2.30
N ALA A 75 7.17 -6.30 1.71
CA ALA A 75 6.88 -5.08 0.99
C ALA A 75 5.95 -5.33 -0.21
N HIS A 76 6.10 -6.47 -0.87
CA HIS A 76 5.22 -6.88 -1.96
C HIS A 76 3.81 -7.25 -1.47
N VAL A 77 3.70 -8.14 -0.47
CA VAL A 77 2.42 -8.64 0.07
C VAL A 77 1.63 -7.57 0.82
N LEU A 78 2.30 -6.59 1.43
CA LEU A 78 1.65 -5.54 2.19
C LEU A 78 1.45 -4.26 1.38
N GLY A 79 2.31 -4.00 0.39
CA GLY A 79 2.30 -2.75 -0.37
C GLY A 79 1.09 -2.62 -1.31
N HIS A 80 0.80 -3.63 -2.13
CA HIS A 80 -0.29 -3.63 -3.13
C HIS A 80 -0.53 -2.29 -3.85
N TRP A 81 0.55 -1.56 -4.14
CA TRP A 81 0.46 -0.19 -4.65
C TRP A 81 -0.27 -0.10 -5.98
N SER A 82 -0.19 -1.13 -6.82
CA SER A 82 -0.98 -1.26 -8.04
C SER A 82 -2.49 -1.15 -7.80
N ASP A 83 -2.99 -1.86 -6.78
CA ASP A 83 -4.42 -1.90 -6.46
C ASP A 83 -4.88 -0.58 -5.85
N VAL A 84 -4.03 0.04 -5.03
CA VAL A 84 -4.27 1.37 -4.46
C VAL A 84 -4.43 2.39 -5.59
N TRP A 85 -3.47 2.46 -6.52
CA TRP A 85 -3.53 3.42 -7.61
C TRP A 85 -4.63 3.14 -8.62
N LEU A 86 -4.94 1.86 -8.89
CA LEU A 86 -6.08 1.50 -9.71
C LEU A 86 -7.41 2.02 -9.13
N ARG A 87 -7.58 1.95 -7.80
CA ARG A 87 -8.76 2.51 -7.12
C ARG A 87 -8.79 4.03 -7.22
N VAL A 88 -7.65 4.70 -7.05
CA VAL A 88 -7.55 6.16 -7.19
C VAL A 88 -7.88 6.60 -8.62
N GLN A 89 -7.35 5.92 -9.64
CA GLN A 89 -7.64 6.21 -11.04
C GLN A 89 -9.13 6.04 -11.36
N ARG A 90 -9.74 4.94 -10.92
CA ARG A 90 -11.18 4.72 -11.08
C ARG A 90 -12.01 5.81 -10.41
N ALA A 91 -11.63 6.24 -9.21
CA ALA A 91 -12.30 7.32 -8.51
C ALA A 91 -12.18 8.65 -9.28
N LEU A 92 -11.00 8.96 -9.83
CA LEU A 92 -10.79 10.15 -10.66
C LEU A 92 -11.66 10.12 -11.92
N ILE A 93 -11.66 9.01 -12.68
CA ILE A 93 -12.48 8.86 -13.89
C ILE A 93 -13.96 9.04 -13.56
N TYR A 94 -14.42 8.46 -12.46
CA TYR A 94 -15.80 8.60 -12.01
C TYR A 94 -16.15 10.06 -11.71
N ARG A 95 -15.26 10.81 -11.04
CA ARG A 95 -15.50 12.23 -10.71
C ARG A 95 -15.44 13.12 -11.93
N ASP A 96 -14.52 12.88 -12.85
CA ASP A 96 -14.45 13.58 -14.14
C ASP A 96 -15.77 13.45 -14.91
N ALA A 97 -16.33 12.24 -14.96
CA ALA A 97 -17.63 11.98 -15.58
C ALA A 97 -18.80 12.71 -14.87
N GLN A 98 -18.74 12.89 -13.55
CA GLN A 98 -19.72 13.68 -12.80
C GLN A 98 -19.63 15.17 -13.11
N THR A 99 -18.41 15.72 -13.21
CA THR A 99 -18.18 17.15 -13.52
C THR A 99 -18.72 17.51 -14.90
N HIS A 100 -18.50 16.67 -15.90
CA HIS A 100 -18.95 16.93 -17.27
C HIS A 100 -20.42 16.53 -17.54
N GLY A 101 -21.22 16.30 -16.49
CA GLY A 101 -22.65 15.98 -16.61
C GLY A 101 -22.95 14.63 -17.30
N LYS A 102 -21.95 13.77 -17.51
CA LYS A 102 -22.13 12.44 -18.12
C LYS A 102 -22.83 11.47 -17.16
N ILE A 103 -22.70 11.72 -15.85
CA ILE A 103 -23.33 10.97 -14.77
C ILE A 103 -24.02 11.97 -13.86
N GLN A 104 -25.23 11.64 -13.39
CA GLN A 104 -25.93 12.46 -12.40
C GLN A 104 -25.06 12.61 -11.15
N GLY A 105 -24.59 13.84 -10.90
CA GLY A 105 -23.72 14.18 -9.80
C GLY A 105 -24.49 14.59 -8.54
N PRO A 106 -23.84 14.56 -7.36
CA PRO A 106 -24.37 15.18 -6.16
C PRO A 106 -24.45 16.71 -6.33
N PRO A 107 -25.18 17.42 -5.45
CA PRO A 107 -25.18 18.88 -5.43
C PRO A 107 -23.76 19.45 -5.39
N VAL A 108 -23.52 20.57 -6.09
CA VAL A 108 -22.19 21.18 -6.28
C VAL A 108 -21.41 21.29 -4.97
N LEU A 109 -22.02 21.78 -3.90
CA LEU A 109 -21.36 21.95 -2.60
C LEU A 109 -20.94 20.61 -1.97
N GLN A 110 -21.75 19.56 -2.11
CA GLN A 110 -21.38 18.21 -1.65
C GLN A 110 -20.27 17.63 -2.53
N PHE A 111 -20.33 17.87 -3.85
CA PHE A 111 -19.29 17.47 -4.79
C PHE A 111 -17.94 18.11 -4.45
N THR A 112 -17.89 19.43 -4.25
CA THR A 112 -16.67 20.16 -3.86
C THR A 112 -16.09 19.63 -2.55
N ARG A 113 -16.91 19.37 -1.52
CA ARG A 113 -16.46 18.76 -0.26
C ARG A 113 -15.84 17.39 -0.47
N GLN A 114 -16.44 16.59 -1.35
CA GLN A 114 -15.93 15.27 -1.69
C GLN A 114 -14.58 15.37 -2.42
N LEU A 115 -14.44 16.27 -3.39
CA LEU A 115 -13.18 16.53 -4.07
C LEU A 115 -12.07 16.95 -3.09
N HIS A 116 -12.38 17.80 -2.10
CA HIS A 116 -11.41 18.17 -1.07
C HIS A 116 -10.97 16.98 -0.20
N ARG A 117 -11.90 16.09 0.18
CA ARG A 117 -11.56 14.86 0.91
C ARG A 117 -10.69 13.93 0.06
N ASP A 118 -11.06 13.75 -1.20
CA ASP A 118 -10.33 12.90 -2.15
C ASP A 118 -8.90 13.46 -2.34
N ASN A 119 -8.75 14.79 -2.45
CA ASN A 119 -7.45 15.47 -2.51
C ASN A 119 -6.61 15.27 -1.23
N ALA A 120 -7.21 15.39 -0.05
CA ALA A 120 -6.52 15.12 1.22
C ALA A 120 -6.05 13.67 1.32
N ASN A 121 -6.88 12.71 0.89
CA ASN A 121 -6.52 11.29 0.86
C ASN A 121 -5.32 11.04 -0.07
N ILE A 122 -5.25 11.70 -1.23
CA ILE A 122 -4.12 11.56 -2.16
C ILE A 122 -2.83 12.08 -1.56
N ILE A 123 -2.88 13.21 -0.84
CA ILE A 123 -1.71 13.74 -0.13
C ILE A 123 -1.19 12.72 0.89
N VAL A 124 -2.08 12.10 1.66
CA VAL A 124 -1.71 11.04 2.62
C VAL A 124 -1.11 9.82 1.90
N LEU A 125 -1.68 9.41 0.76
CA LEU A 125 -1.13 8.32 -0.05
C LEU A 125 0.27 8.64 -0.61
N GLN A 126 0.50 9.88 -1.06
CA GLN A 126 1.81 10.34 -1.52
C GLN A 126 2.84 10.30 -0.39
N GLU A 127 2.47 10.73 0.81
CA GLU A 127 3.36 10.69 1.97
C GLU A 127 3.70 9.25 2.36
N ASN A 128 2.71 8.36 2.41
CA ASN A 128 2.95 6.94 2.64
C ASN A 128 3.90 6.36 1.58
N LEU A 129 3.67 6.66 0.30
CA LEU A 129 4.53 6.19 -0.78
C LEU A 129 5.97 6.69 -0.62
N ARG A 130 6.15 7.97 -0.27
CA ARG A 130 7.46 8.55 0.03
C ARG A 130 8.17 7.84 1.18
N LEU A 131 7.44 7.49 2.25
CA LEU A 131 7.98 6.73 3.37
C LEU A 131 8.41 5.32 2.95
N HIS A 132 7.63 4.65 2.10
CA HIS A 132 7.99 3.34 1.56
C HIS A 132 9.22 3.38 0.65
N ILE A 133 9.35 4.41 -0.20
CA ILE A 133 10.56 4.63 -1.01
C ILE A 133 11.78 4.82 -0.10
N ALA A 134 11.68 5.72 0.88
CA ALA A 134 12.79 5.99 1.81
C ALA A 134 13.17 4.75 2.64
N ALA A 135 12.19 3.93 3.04
CA ALA A 135 12.44 2.68 3.74
C ALA A 135 13.17 1.66 2.85
N LEU A 136 12.78 1.55 1.57
CA LEU A 136 13.42 0.65 0.62
C LEU A 136 14.83 1.12 0.23
N GLU A 137 15.08 2.42 0.09
CA GLU A 137 16.43 2.98 -0.13
C GLU A 137 17.36 2.72 1.06
N ARG A 138 16.85 2.83 2.29
CA ARG A 138 17.61 2.46 3.50
C ARG A 138 17.91 0.96 3.53
N PHE A 139 16.95 0.14 3.13
CA PHE A 139 17.14 -1.30 3.02
C PHE A 139 18.19 -1.66 1.95
N GLU A 140 18.16 -1.02 0.78
CA GLU A 140 19.17 -1.16 -0.26
C GLU A 140 20.58 -0.84 0.29
N GLN A 141 20.71 0.28 1.01
CA GLN A 141 21.99 0.65 1.64
C GLN A 141 22.45 -0.38 2.67
N PHE A 142 21.52 -0.94 3.45
CA PHE A 142 21.81 -2.01 4.38
C PHE A 142 22.35 -3.24 3.66
N VAL A 143 21.67 -3.71 2.61
CA VAL A 143 22.09 -4.86 1.80
C VAL A 143 23.49 -4.63 1.21
N LYS A 144 23.76 -3.44 0.64
CA LYS A 144 25.07 -3.08 0.09
C LYS A 144 26.18 -3.07 1.15
N ARG A 145 25.89 -2.63 2.38
CA ARG A 145 26.87 -2.66 3.49
C ARG A 145 27.12 -4.08 3.97
N SER A 146 26.08 -4.90 4.09
CA SER A 146 26.22 -6.30 4.50
C SER A 146 27.10 -7.09 3.53
N GLN A 147 27.00 -6.83 2.22
CA GLN A 147 27.88 -7.41 1.21
C GLN A 147 29.36 -7.09 1.45
N GLN A 148 29.68 -5.88 1.91
CA GLN A 148 31.06 -5.46 2.16
C GLN A 148 31.70 -6.18 3.34
N TRP A 149 30.89 -6.62 4.32
CA TRP A 149 31.39 -7.21 5.57
C TRP A 149 31.41 -8.75 5.53
N GLU A 150 30.50 -9.39 4.78
CA GLU A 150 30.41 -10.86 4.68
C GLU A 150 30.30 -11.37 3.22
N PRO A 151 31.33 -11.16 2.37
CA PRO A 151 31.27 -11.51 0.95
C PRO A 151 31.22 -13.01 0.65
N LYS A 152 31.28 -13.90 1.65
CA LYS A 152 31.48 -15.36 1.45
C LYS A 152 30.27 -16.25 1.77
N LEU A 153 29.16 -15.69 2.27
CA LEU A 153 28.05 -16.49 2.79
C LEU A 153 26.85 -16.64 1.84
N VAL A 154 26.79 -15.86 0.77
CA VAL A 154 25.67 -15.89 -0.19
C VAL A 154 26.22 -16.14 -1.60
N ALA A 155 25.63 -17.09 -2.32
CA ALA A 155 25.99 -17.31 -3.73
C ALA A 155 25.75 -16.03 -4.54
N GLU A 156 26.71 -15.65 -5.40
CA GLU A 156 26.67 -14.40 -6.19
C GLU A 156 25.34 -14.24 -6.94
N ASP A 157 24.81 -15.32 -7.53
CA ASP A 157 23.52 -15.34 -8.24
C ASP A 157 22.33 -14.85 -7.40
N HIS A 158 22.27 -15.24 -6.12
CA HIS A 158 21.18 -14.81 -5.23
C HIS A 158 21.27 -13.34 -4.84
N GLN A 159 22.47 -12.79 -4.87
CA GLN A 159 22.71 -11.40 -4.52
C GLN A 159 22.33 -10.48 -5.68
N ASP A 160 22.63 -10.89 -6.91
CA ASP A 160 22.22 -10.17 -8.11
C ASP A 160 20.70 -10.17 -8.26
N GLU A 161 20.04 -11.32 -8.04
CA GLU A 161 18.57 -11.40 -8.03
C GLU A 161 17.95 -10.48 -6.97
N LEU A 162 18.57 -10.39 -5.78
CA LEU A 162 18.11 -9.51 -4.71
C LEU A 162 18.22 -8.04 -5.10
N ASN A 163 19.36 -7.64 -5.66
CA ASN A 163 19.60 -6.27 -6.12
C ASN A 163 18.64 -5.88 -7.25
N GLU A 164 18.48 -6.75 -8.25
CA GLU A 164 17.53 -6.54 -9.35
C GLU A 164 16.11 -6.38 -8.81
N ARG A 165 15.71 -7.18 -7.81
CA ARG A 165 14.39 -7.07 -7.20
C ARG A 165 14.20 -5.75 -6.45
N ILE A 166 15.22 -5.27 -5.74
CA ILE A 166 15.20 -3.96 -5.06
C ILE A 166 15.03 -2.84 -6.09
N GLU A 167 15.82 -2.85 -7.16
CA GLU A 167 15.77 -1.86 -8.23
C GLU A 167 14.40 -1.83 -8.92
N ASN A 168 13.87 -3.00 -9.28
CA ASN A 168 12.54 -3.14 -9.87
C ASN A 168 11.44 -2.58 -8.96
N LEU A 169 11.51 -2.85 -7.65
CA LEU A 169 10.54 -2.35 -6.69
C LEU A 169 10.67 -0.83 -6.50
N LEU A 170 11.89 -0.29 -6.39
CA LEU A 170 12.14 1.15 -6.32
C LEU A 170 11.63 1.87 -7.58
N GLY A 171 11.92 1.33 -8.76
CA GLY A 171 11.43 1.84 -10.03
C GLY A 171 9.90 1.89 -10.07
N SER A 172 9.25 0.82 -9.61
CA SER A 172 7.78 0.76 -9.51
C SER A 172 7.21 1.83 -8.57
N LEU A 173 7.80 1.98 -7.36
CA LEU A 173 7.36 2.98 -6.38
C LEU A 173 7.57 4.42 -6.88
N ARG A 174 8.68 4.70 -7.56
CA ARG A 174 8.96 6.02 -8.16
C ARG A 174 7.98 6.33 -9.30
N ASN A 175 7.67 5.36 -10.15
CA ASN A 175 6.64 5.52 -11.18
C ASN A 175 5.26 5.83 -10.56
N TYR A 176 4.90 5.16 -9.46
CA TYR A 176 3.69 5.49 -8.71
C TYR A 176 3.72 6.91 -8.14
N GLN A 177 4.87 7.39 -7.70
CA GLN A 177 5.03 8.74 -7.18
C GLN A 177 4.84 9.78 -8.30
N GLU A 178 5.42 9.54 -9.48
CA GLU A 178 5.20 10.38 -10.66
C GLU A 178 3.73 10.38 -11.09
N THR A 179 3.11 9.20 -11.18
CA THR A 179 1.69 9.04 -11.49
C THR A 179 0.80 9.79 -10.50
N SER A 180 1.14 9.76 -9.21
CA SER A 180 0.38 10.45 -8.17
C SER A 180 0.38 11.98 -8.36
N ASN A 181 1.46 12.56 -8.87
CA ASN A 181 1.55 13.99 -9.14
C ASN A 181 0.62 14.39 -10.29
N VAL A 182 0.54 13.56 -11.33
CA VAL A 182 -0.38 13.77 -12.46
C VAL A 182 -1.83 13.72 -11.97
N VAL A 183 -2.15 12.70 -11.18
CA VAL A 183 -3.49 12.54 -10.59
C VAL A 183 -3.85 13.75 -9.72
N LEU A 184 -2.96 14.17 -8.82
CA LEU A 184 -3.17 15.35 -7.96
C LEU A 184 -3.44 16.61 -8.78
N GLN A 185 -2.71 16.80 -9.88
CA GLN A 185 -2.92 17.92 -10.78
C GLN A 185 -4.30 17.85 -11.45
N GLN A 186 -4.73 16.67 -11.91
CA GLN A 186 -6.06 16.48 -12.48
C GLN A 186 -7.17 16.79 -11.47
N TRP A 187 -7.01 16.40 -10.19
CA TRP A 187 -7.98 16.76 -9.13
C TRP A 187 -8.05 18.25 -8.86
N LYS A 188 -6.92 18.95 -8.87
CA LYS A 188 -6.88 20.43 -8.75
C LYS A 188 -7.61 21.10 -9.91
N THR A 189 -7.44 20.58 -11.13
CA THR A 189 -8.19 21.05 -12.30
C THR A 189 -9.69 20.86 -12.11
N LEU A 190 -10.14 19.67 -11.69
CA LEU A 190 -11.57 19.43 -11.42
C LEU A 190 -12.13 20.37 -10.33
N LEU A 191 -11.38 20.61 -9.26
CA LEU A 191 -11.77 21.58 -8.22
C LEU A 191 -11.94 22.99 -8.79
N SER A 192 -11.03 23.43 -9.66
CA SER A 192 -11.12 24.75 -10.30
C SER A 192 -12.34 24.88 -11.22
N LEU A 193 -12.63 23.84 -12.02
CA LEU A 193 -13.78 23.81 -12.94
C LEU A 193 -15.10 23.95 -12.19
N VAL A 194 -15.28 23.17 -11.12
CA VAL A 194 -16.47 23.23 -10.26
C VAL A 194 -16.64 24.60 -9.60
N GLY A 195 -15.52 25.26 -9.26
CA GLY A 195 -15.55 26.62 -8.72
C GLY A 195 -15.97 27.68 -9.74
N THR A 196 -15.59 27.51 -11.01
CA THR A 196 -15.94 28.45 -12.11
C THR A 196 -17.35 28.26 -12.65
N GLU A 197 -17.91 27.05 -12.57
CA GLU A 197 -19.25 26.73 -13.07
C GLU A 197 -20.38 27.14 -12.12
N GLN A 198 -20.07 27.74 -10.96
CA GLN A 198 -21.12 28.24 -10.07
C GLN A 198 -21.86 29.41 -10.74
N PRO A 199 -23.17 29.28 -11.04
CA PRO A 199 -23.95 30.42 -11.47
C PRO A 199 -23.91 31.48 -10.37
N LYS A 200 -23.57 32.72 -10.73
CA LYS A 200 -23.74 33.86 -9.83
C LYS A 200 -25.16 33.78 -9.29
N PRO A 201 -25.37 33.90 -7.96
CA PRO A 201 -26.73 33.97 -7.44
C PRO A 201 -27.40 35.14 -8.16
N GLU A 202 -28.39 34.83 -9.00
CA GLU A 202 -29.30 35.84 -9.51
C GLU A 202 -29.82 36.52 -8.26
N ARG A 203 -29.43 37.79 -8.11
CA ARG A 203 -30.06 38.68 -7.14
C ARG A 203 -31.53 38.65 -7.53
N ILE A 204 -32.32 37.86 -6.81
CA ILE A 204 -33.77 38.01 -6.78
C ILE A 204 -33.95 39.43 -6.28
N ALA A 205 -34.09 40.36 -7.23
CA ALA A 205 -34.53 41.70 -6.96
C ALA A 205 -35.89 41.50 -6.31
N ALA A 206 -35.93 41.69 -4.99
CA ALA A 206 -37.16 41.87 -4.27
C ALA A 206 -37.80 43.15 -4.82
N HIS A 207 -38.55 43.02 -5.91
CA HIS A 207 -39.67 43.91 -6.19
C HIS A 207 -40.73 43.56 -5.14
N ILE A 208 -40.54 44.12 -3.94
CA ILE A 208 -41.61 44.35 -2.98
C ILE A 208 -42.07 45.76 -3.28
N ASP A 209 -42.94 45.89 -4.29
CA ASP A 209 -43.87 47.00 -4.40
C ASP A 209 -45.21 46.51 -3.87
N ALA A 210 -45.55 46.95 -2.66
CA ALA A 210 -46.91 47.17 -2.17
C ALA A 210 -46.85 47.91 -0.82
#